data_AF-A0A1D2YTH4-F1
#
_entry.id   AF-A0A1D2YTH4-F1
#
_cell.length_a   1.000
_cell.length_b   1.000
_cell.length_c   1.000
_cell.angle_alpha   90.00
_cell.angle_beta   90.00
_cell.angle_gamma   90.00
#
_symmetry.space_group_name_H-M   'P 1'
#
loop_
_entity.id
_entity.type
_entity.pdbx_description
1 polymer ?
#
loop_
_entity_poly.entity_id
_entity_poly.type
_entity_poly.pdbx_seq_one_letter_code
_entity_poly.pdbx_strand_id
1 'polypeptide(L)'
;MDDIKSLKKAIAEITDIAIGFGLDPYPLRYEICPPNIIYTFGAYGMPTRFSHWSFGKAFQRMKLQYDLGLSKIYELVINNNPSYAFLLEGNSLTQNKLIVAHVLAHTDFFKNNARFANTSKDMVESMARTAERIRNYELKFGKKEVEEFIDAVLAIQEHIDPSLFNIRDNKNSEKSDSNKKIKSDYDDLWIIDQTNETSIVKKEEKKFPPSPEKDLVLFIEEYSKVLEDWQRDIMTMLREEMLYFWPQIETKIMNEGWASERRF
;
A
#
# COMPACT_ATOMS: atom_id res chain seq x y z
N MET A 1 -17.05 -25.61 22.15
CA MET A 1 -17.77 -24.39 22.60
C MET A 1 -17.04 -23.69 23.73
N ASP A 2 -16.44 -24.41 24.68
CA ASP A 2 -15.69 -23.81 25.80
C ASP A 2 -14.43 -23.04 25.37
N ASP A 3 -13.74 -23.48 24.32
CA ASP A 3 -12.52 -22.81 23.82
C ASP A 3 -12.80 -21.41 23.27
N ILE A 4 -13.90 -21.23 22.54
CA ILE A 4 -14.29 -19.92 21.98
C ILE A 4 -14.67 -18.95 23.10
N LYS A 5 -15.37 -19.43 24.13
CA LYS A 5 -15.74 -18.60 25.29
C LYS A 5 -14.50 -18.19 26.09
N SER A 6 -13.56 -19.13 26.26
CA SER A 6 -12.27 -18.88 26.91
C SER A 6 -11.41 -17.90 26.11
N LEU A 7 -11.41 -18.01 24.78
CA LEU A 7 -10.73 -17.07 23.89
C LEU A 7 -11.33 -15.67 23.98
N LYS A 8 -12.66 -15.53 23.93
CA LYS A 8 -13.32 -14.21 24.09
C LYS A 8 -12.97 -13.54 25.41
N LYS A 9 -12.96 -14.31 26.50
CA LYS A 9 -12.53 -13.81 27.81
C LYS A 9 -11.05 -13.36 27.78
N ALA A 10 -10.18 -14.17 27.21
CA ALA A 10 -8.76 -13.83 27.09
C ALA A 10 -8.52 -12.59 26.22
N ILE A 11 -9.28 -12.42 25.12
CA ILE A 11 -9.21 -11.22 24.28
C ILE A 11 -9.54 -9.97 25.09
N ALA A 12 -10.61 -9.99 25.88
CA ALA A 12 -10.99 -8.86 26.73
C ALA A 12 -9.88 -8.53 27.75
N GLU A 13 -9.40 -9.55 28.48
CA GLU A 13 -8.32 -9.37 29.48
C GLU A 13 -7.05 -8.80 28.86
N ILE A 14 -6.61 -9.33 27.71
CA ILE A 14 -5.39 -8.86 27.03
C ILE A 14 -5.58 -7.44 26.49
N THR A 15 -6.77 -7.11 25.98
CA THR A 15 -7.08 -5.77 25.48
C THR A 15 -7.04 -4.75 26.62
N ASP A 16 -7.62 -5.06 27.77
CA ASP A 16 -7.59 -4.19 28.95
C ASP A 16 -6.16 -3.96 29.44
N ILE A 17 -5.35 -5.01 29.47
CA ILE A 17 -3.93 -4.93 29.81
C ILE A 17 -3.18 -4.04 28.81
N ALA A 18 -3.40 -4.24 27.51
CA ALA A 18 -2.76 -3.45 26.46
C ALA A 18 -3.09 -1.96 26.57
N ILE A 19 -4.36 -1.61 26.78
CA ILE A 19 -4.79 -0.22 27.01
C ILE A 19 -4.17 0.32 28.31
N GLY A 20 -4.08 -0.49 29.36
CA GLY A 20 -3.41 -0.13 30.61
C GLY A 20 -1.92 0.21 30.44
N PHE A 21 -1.26 -0.39 29.44
CA PHE A 21 0.11 -0.05 29.05
C PHE A 21 0.22 1.14 28.09
N GLY A 22 -0.90 1.78 27.73
CA GLY A 22 -0.93 2.95 26.86
C GLY A 22 -0.86 2.65 25.36
N LEU A 23 -1.18 1.41 24.94
CA LEU A 23 -1.41 1.09 23.53
C LEU A 23 -2.76 1.69 23.09
N ASP A 24 -2.80 2.23 21.88
CA ASP A 24 -4.00 2.75 21.25
C ASP A 24 -4.28 1.99 19.93
N PRO A 25 -4.71 0.71 19.99
CA PRO A 25 -5.02 -0.08 18.80
C PRO A 25 -6.33 0.37 18.14
N TYR A 26 -6.48 0.06 16.85
CA TYR A 26 -7.80 0.12 16.21
C TYR A 26 -8.75 -0.95 16.78
N PRO A 27 -10.07 -0.74 16.72
CA PRO A 27 -11.03 -1.78 17.10
C PRO A 27 -10.81 -3.05 16.26
N LEU A 28 -10.63 -4.18 16.94
CA LEU A 28 -10.29 -5.46 16.32
C LEU A 28 -11.49 -6.38 16.16
N ARG A 29 -11.58 -7.03 14.99
CA ARG A 29 -12.51 -8.11 14.71
C ARG A 29 -11.72 -9.39 14.47
N TYR A 30 -11.88 -10.35 15.38
CA TYR A 30 -11.22 -11.65 15.29
C TYR A 30 -12.13 -12.66 14.57
N GLU A 31 -11.56 -13.37 13.61
CA GLU A 31 -12.22 -14.46 12.89
C GLU A 31 -11.31 -15.69 12.86
N ILE A 32 -11.86 -16.86 13.16
CA ILE A 32 -11.13 -18.13 13.06
C ILE A 32 -11.37 -18.68 11.66
N CYS A 33 -10.30 -18.90 10.90
CA CYS A 33 -10.39 -19.33 9.52
C CYS A 33 -9.64 -20.66 9.28
N PRO A 34 -10.19 -21.53 8.42
CA PRO A 34 -9.47 -22.71 7.97
C PRO A 34 -8.22 -22.30 7.16
N PRO A 35 -7.20 -23.16 7.08
CA PRO A 35 -5.95 -22.87 6.38
C PRO A 35 -6.17 -22.36 4.95
N ASN A 36 -7.08 -22.98 4.19
CA ASN A 36 -7.37 -22.59 2.81
C ASN A 36 -7.69 -21.09 2.69
N ILE A 37 -8.50 -20.55 3.61
CA ILE A 37 -8.93 -19.14 3.57
C ILE A 37 -7.76 -18.22 3.92
N ILE A 38 -6.98 -18.55 4.96
CA ILE A 38 -5.81 -17.74 5.35
C ILE A 38 -4.79 -17.68 4.22
N TYR A 39 -4.50 -18.81 3.58
CA TYR A 39 -3.57 -18.85 2.45
C TYR A 39 -4.13 -18.16 1.20
N THR A 40 -5.45 -18.15 1.00
CA THR A 40 -6.08 -17.31 -0.02
C THR A 40 -5.84 -15.83 0.27
N PHE A 41 -6.09 -15.36 1.49
CA PHE A 41 -5.81 -13.97 1.86
C PHE A 41 -4.32 -13.63 1.78
N GLY A 42 -3.42 -14.54 2.16
CA GLY A 42 -1.98 -14.32 2.05
C GLY A 42 -1.50 -14.21 0.60
N ALA A 43 -2.10 -14.97 -0.33
CA ALA A 43 -1.74 -14.93 -1.74
C ALA A 43 -2.39 -13.78 -2.51
N TYR A 44 -3.65 -13.46 -2.20
CA TYR A 44 -4.39 -12.38 -2.85
C TYR A 44 -4.10 -11.02 -2.17
N GLY A 45 -3.60 -11.03 -0.94
CA GLY A 45 -3.39 -9.86 -0.08
C GLY A 45 -4.63 -9.45 0.71
N MET A 46 -5.82 -9.68 0.15
CA MET A 46 -7.12 -9.24 0.69
C MET A 46 -8.26 -10.21 0.33
N PRO A 47 -9.40 -10.19 1.04
CA PRO A 47 -10.52 -11.10 0.78
C PRO A 47 -11.25 -10.90 -0.56
N THR A 48 -11.35 -9.67 -1.03
CA THR A 48 -12.24 -9.25 -2.14
C THR A 48 -11.46 -8.67 -3.33
N ARG A 49 -10.27 -9.22 -3.62
CA ARG A 49 -9.46 -8.77 -4.76
C ARG A 49 -9.94 -9.36 -6.09
N PHE A 50 -9.64 -8.69 -7.20
CA PHE A 50 -9.92 -9.20 -8.55
C PHE A 50 -9.21 -10.54 -8.82
N SER A 51 -9.76 -11.30 -9.76
CA SER A 51 -9.21 -12.61 -10.14
C SER A 51 -8.05 -12.46 -11.11
N HIS A 52 -6.92 -13.08 -10.81
CA HIS A 52 -5.75 -13.09 -11.68
C HIS A 52 -4.95 -14.40 -11.51
N TRP A 53 -4.37 -14.92 -12.59
CA TRP A 53 -3.66 -16.20 -12.57
C TRP A 53 -2.44 -16.20 -11.65
N SER A 54 -1.75 -15.05 -11.52
CA SER A 54 -0.56 -14.92 -10.68
C SER A 54 -0.87 -15.15 -9.19
N PHE A 55 -2.05 -14.73 -8.72
CA PHE A 55 -2.52 -14.97 -7.35
C PHE A 55 -2.80 -16.45 -7.11
N GLY A 56 -3.39 -17.14 -8.09
CA GLY A 56 -3.59 -18.59 -8.04
C GLY A 56 -2.27 -19.36 -7.95
N LYS A 57 -1.26 -18.94 -8.71
CA LYS A 57 0.10 -19.50 -8.64
C LYS A 57 0.74 -19.27 -7.26
N ALA A 58 0.58 -18.06 -6.70
CA ALA A 58 1.09 -17.73 -5.36
C ALA A 58 0.40 -18.56 -4.27
N PHE A 59 -0.93 -18.69 -4.35
CA PHE A 59 -1.72 -19.53 -3.45
C PHE A 59 -1.23 -20.97 -3.44
N GLN A 60 -1.08 -21.57 -4.63
CA GLN A 60 -0.63 -22.96 -4.72
C GLN A 60 0.76 -23.15 -4.11
N ARG A 61 1.66 -22.19 -4.30
CA ARG A 61 3.01 -22.22 -3.70
C ARG A 61 2.96 -22.16 -2.18
N MET A 62 2.19 -21.21 -1.61
CA MET A 62 2.11 -21.04 -0.16
C MET A 62 1.39 -22.21 0.52
N LYS A 63 0.31 -22.70 -0.08
CA LYS A 63 -0.42 -23.87 0.41
C LYS A 63 0.44 -25.13 0.37
N LEU A 64 1.20 -25.35 -0.70
CA LEU A 64 2.13 -26.49 -0.76
C LEU A 64 3.18 -26.43 0.35
N GLN A 65 3.73 -25.25 0.64
CA GLN A 65 4.66 -25.08 1.76
C GLN A 65 4.01 -25.40 3.12
N TYR A 66 2.74 -25.06 3.29
CA TYR A 66 1.97 -25.43 4.48
C TYR A 66 1.74 -26.92 4.59
N ASP A 67 1.28 -27.56 3.52
CA ASP A 67 0.98 -29.00 3.50
C ASP A 67 2.26 -29.84 3.74
N LEU A 68 3.41 -29.33 3.30
CA LEU A 68 4.72 -29.92 3.57
C LEU A 68 5.31 -29.55 4.95
N GLY A 69 4.61 -28.74 5.75
CA GLY A 69 5.05 -28.30 7.08
C GLY A 69 6.25 -27.33 7.08
N LEU A 70 6.57 -26.71 5.93
CA LEU A 70 7.70 -25.81 5.77
C LEU A 70 7.40 -24.39 6.28
N SER A 71 6.13 -23.96 6.20
CA SER A 71 5.72 -22.62 6.62
C SER A 71 4.28 -22.62 7.12
N LYS A 72 4.04 -21.93 8.25
CA LYS A 72 2.73 -21.83 8.88
C LYS A 72 2.41 -20.37 9.18
N ILE A 73 1.30 -19.87 8.65
CA ILE A 73 0.77 -18.55 8.97
C ILE A 73 -0.15 -18.72 10.18
N TYR A 74 0.24 -18.18 11.33
CA TYR A 74 -0.55 -18.24 12.56
C TYR A 74 -1.64 -17.17 12.58
N GLU A 75 -1.33 -16.00 12.04
CA GLU A 75 -2.22 -14.86 11.93
C GLU A 75 -2.05 -14.09 10.61
N LEU A 76 -3.13 -13.44 10.21
CA LEU A 76 -3.11 -12.42 9.17
C LEU A 76 -3.92 -11.23 9.64
N VAL A 77 -3.32 -10.04 9.60
CA VAL A 77 -3.95 -8.78 10.03
C VAL A 77 -4.15 -7.88 8.84
N ILE A 78 -5.37 -7.36 8.68
CA ILE A 78 -5.70 -6.35 7.67
C ILE A 78 -5.89 -5.01 8.37
N ASN A 79 -5.07 -4.04 7.98
CA ASN A 79 -5.18 -2.66 8.46
C ASN A 79 -6.44 -2.00 7.87
N ASN A 80 -7.47 -1.87 8.69
CA ASN A 80 -8.75 -1.28 8.36
C ASN A 80 -9.34 -0.66 9.65
N ASN A 81 -10.38 0.16 9.57
CA ASN A 81 -11.09 0.65 10.75
C ASN A 81 -12.57 0.23 10.71
N PRO A 82 -12.96 -0.90 11.35
CA PRO A 82 -12.20 -1.74 12.28
C PRO A 82 -11.18 -2.65 11.59
N SER A 83 -10.12 -3.02 12.31
CA SER A 83 -9.05 -3.92 11.82
C SER A 83 -9.50 -5.37 11.92
N TYR A 84 -9.15 -6.17 10.93
CA TYR A 84 -9.51 -7.59 10.87
C TYR A 84 -8.31 -8.45 11.21
N ALA A 85 -8.51 -9.43 12.08
CA ALA A 85 -7.50 -10.38 12.51
C ALA A 85 -8.00 -11.81 12.26
N PHE A 86 -7.34 -12.51 11.36
CA PHE A 86 -7.66 -13.89 11.01
C PHE A 86 -6.72 -14.84 11.75
N LEU A 87 -7.30 -15.71 12.57
CA LEU A 87 -6.59 -16.71 13.36
C LEU A 87 -6.71 -18.07 12.68
N LEU A 88 -5.62 -18.81 12.59
CA LEU A 88 -5.65 -20.16 12.02
C LEU A 88 -6.43 -21.14 12.91
N GLU A 89 -7.34 -21.88 12.28
CA GLU A 89 -8.02 -23.01 12.91
C GLU A 89 -7.02 -24.09 13.34
N GLY A 90 -7.20 -24.62 14.56
CA GLY A 90 -6.31 -25.63 15.14
C GLY A 90 -5.18 -25.08 16.01
N ASN A 91 -5.09 -23.76 16.19
CA ASN A 91 -4.22 -23.16 17.21
C ASN A 91 -4.74 -23.45 18.62
N SER A 92 -3.83 -23.76 19.55
CA SER A 92 -4.13 -23.90 20.97
C SER A 92 -4.54 -22.57 21.61
N LEU A 93 -5.22 -22.62 22.76
CA LEU A 93 -5.60 -21.41 23.49
C LEU A 93 -4.39 -20.53 23.84
N THR A 94 -3.27 -21.12 24.25
CA THR A 94 -2.03 -20.39 24.57
C THR A 94 -1.45 -19.70 23.33
N GLN A 95 -1.45 -20.37 22.18
CA GLN A 95 -1.04 -19.75 20.92
C GLN A 95 -1.95 -18.58 20.57
N ASN A 96 -3.27 -18.75 20.65
CA ASN A 96 -4.22 -17.67 20.38
C ASN A 96 -4.05 -16.49 21.34
N LYS A 97 -3.70 -16.71 22.62
CA LYS A 97 -3.40 -15.60 23.55
C LYS A 97 -2.18 -14.79 23.10
N LEU A 98 -1.10 -15.46 22.70
CA LEU A 98 0.10 -14.79 22.20
C LEU A 98 -0.21 -14.02 20.92
N ILE A 99 -0.92 -14.65 19.99
CA ILE A 99 -1.32 -14.03 18.72
C ILE A 99 -2.20 -12.81 18.96
N VAL A 100 -3.18 -12.89 19.87
CA VAL A 100 -4.07 -11.76 20.20
C VAL A 100 -3.26 -10.56 20.71
N ALA A 101 -2.29 -10.79 21.60
CA ALA A 101 -1.40 -9.73 22.10
C ALA A 101 -0.54 -9.14 20.96
N HIS A 102 0.03 -10.00 20.11
CA HIS A 102 0.85 -9.62 18.96
C HIS A 102 0.06 -8.76 17.95
N VAL A 103 -1.16 -9.19 17.61
CA VAL A 103 -2.08 -8.49 16.71
C VAL A 103 -2.49 -7.11 17.25
N LEU A 104 -2.74 -6.99 18.55
CA LEU A 104 -3.03 -5.70 19.18
C LEU A 104 -1.87 -4.71 18.96
N ALA A 105 -0.64 -5.16 19.15
CA ALA A 105 0.53 -4.35 18.92
C ALA A 105 0.70 -3.96 17.43
N HIS A 106 0.41 -4.87 16.48
CA HIS A 106 0.36 -4.50 15.06
C HIS A 106 -0.65 -3.38 14.77
N THR A 107 -1.87 -3.49 15.31
CA THR A 107 -2.89 -2.46 15.07
C THR A 107 -2.55 -1.11 15.68
N ASP A 108 -1.87 -1.10 16.83
CA ASP A 108 -1.32 0.12 17.42
C ASP A 108 -0.21 0.72 16.55
N PHE A 109 0.70 -0.11 16.02
CA PHE A 109 1.73 0.32 15.09
C PHE A 109 1.14 0.95 13.83
N PHE A 110 0.13 0.30 13.23
CA PHE A 110 -0.56 0.83 12.04
C PHE A 110 -1.26 2.16 12.31
N LYS A 111 -1.80 2.37 13.52
CA LYS A 111 -2.47 3.62 13.88
C LYS A 111 -1.50 4.77 14.09
N ASN A 112 -0.38 4.51 14.76
CA ASN A 112 0.52 5.56 15.26
C ASN A 112 1.73 5.85 14.35
N ASN A 113 1.99 5.00 13.35
CA ASN A 113 3.12 5.19 12.45
C ASN A 113 2.80 6.19 11.33
N ALA A 114 3.64 7.20 11.16
CA ALA A 114 3.49 8.26 10.17
C ALA A 114 3.38 7.75 8.72
N ARG A 115 4.00 6.60 8.38
CA ARG A 115 3.91 6.00 7.04
C ARG A 115 2.51 5.50 6.70
N PHE A 116 1.69 5.18 7.70
CA PHE A 116 0.31 4.74 7.50
C PHE A 116 -0.70 5.89 7.52
N ALA A 117 -0.27 7.12 7.81
CA ALA A 117 -1.17 8.28 7.94
C ALA A 117 -2.00 8.54 6.67
N ASN A 118 -1.42 8.28 5.50
CA ASN A 118 -2.07 8.48 4.19
C ASN A 118 -2.74 7.21 3.64
N THR A 119 -2.69 6.08 4.36
CA THR A 119 -3.35 4.85 3.89
C THR A 119 -4.85 4.94 4.05
N SER A 120 -5.60 4.39 3.08
CA SER A 120 -7.05 4.32 3.17
C SER A 120 -7.48 3.37 4.29
N LYS A 121 -8.50 3.77 5.04
CA LYS A 121 -9.02 3.01 6.19
C LYS A 121 -10.12 2.01 5.83
N ASP A 122 -10.53 2.01 4.56
CA ASP A 122 -11.63 1.22 3.99
C ASP A 122 -11.14 0.36 2.80
N MET A 123 -9.90 -0.14 2.86
CA MET A 123 -9.25 -0.83 1.75
C MET A 123 -10.03 -2.09 1.29
N VAL A 124 -10.67 -2.80 2.22
CA VAL A 124 -11.47 -4.01 1.90
C VAL A 124 -12.62 -3.67 0.94
N GLU A 125 -13.30 -2.54 1.20
CA GLU A 125 -14.40 -2.06 0.38
C GLU A 125 -13.89 -1.48 -0.94
N SER A 126 -12.78 -0.74 -0.91
CA SER A 126 -12.14 -0.21 -2.12
C SER A 126 -11.78 -1.33 -3.10
N MET A 127 -11.17 -2.41 -2.62
CA MET A 127 -10.82 -3.56 -3.46
C MET A 127 -12.04 -4.30 -4.01
N ALA A 128 -13.12 -4.41 -3.24
CA ALA A 128 -14.36 -5.01 -3.74
C ALA A 128 -14.92 -4.21 -4.95
N ARG A 129 -14.87 -2.88 -4.87
CA ARG A 129 -15.25 -2.01 -6.00
C ARG A 129 -14.30 -2.17 -7.18
N THR A 130 -12.99 -2.23 -6.95
CA THR A 130 -11.99 -2.49 -8.00
C THR A 130 -12.28 -3.81 -8.72
N ALA A 131 -12.58 -4.88 -7.97
CA ALA A 131 -12.91 -6.18 -8.53
C ALA A 131 -14.18 -6.15 -9.40
N GLU A 132 -15.22 -5.45 -8.96
CA GLU A 132 -16.45 -5.27 -9.75
C GLU A 132 -16.20 -4.46 -11.03
N ARG A 133 -15.38 -3.41 -10.95
CA ARG A 133 -15.02 -2.59 -12.11
C ARG A 133 -14.21 -3.37 -13.14
N ILE A 134 -13.21 -4.13 -12.70
CA ILE A 134 -12.44 -5.02 -13.58
C ILE A 134 -13.36 -6.03 -14.26
N ARG A 135 -14.27 -6.66 -13.52
CA ARG A 135 -15.26 -7.59 -14.09
C ARG A 135 -16.16 -6.92 -15.14
N ASN A 136 -16.54 -5.68 -14.93
CA ASN A 136 -17.31 -4.90 -15.90
C ASN A 136 -16.49 -4.59 -17.16
N TYR A 137 -15.18 -4.35 -17.04
CA TYR A 137 -14.29 -4.19 -18.19
C TYR A 137 -14.09 -5.51 -18.94
N GLU A 138 -13.93 -6.63 -18.25
CA GLU A 138 -13.84 -7.97 -18.87
C GLU A 138 -15.08 -8.29 -19.71
N LEU A 139 -16.27 -7.86 -19.27
CA LEU A 139 -17.52 -8.04 -20.03
C LEU A 139 -17.60 -7.16 -21.28
N LYS A 140 -16.97 -5.98 -21.28
CA LYS A 140 -17.04 -5.00 -22.38
C LYS A 140 -15.96 -5.21 -23.44
N PHE A 141 -14.72 -5.41 -23.00
CA PHE A 141 -13.53 -5.49 -23.86
C PHE A 141 -13.06 -6.94 -24.06
N GLY A 142 -13.56 -7.86 -23.25
CA GLY A 142 -13.16 -9.26 -23.29
C GLY A 142 -12.07 -9.57 -22.28
N LYS A 143 -12.14 -10.77 -21.70
CA LYS A 143 -11.26 -11.18 -20.60
C LYS A 143 -9.77 -11.13 -20.97
N LYS A 144 -9.41 -11.63 -22.16
CA LYS A 144 -8.02 -11.76 -22.57
C LYS A 144 -7.32 -10.40 -22.68
N GLU A 145 -7.99 -9.41 -23.25
CA GLU A 145 -7.42 -8.06 -23.43
C GLU A 145 -7.19 -7.36 -22.08
N VAL A 146 -8.16 -7.48 -21.18
CA VAL A 146 -8.05 -6.94 -19.82
C VAL A 146 -6.95 -7.65 -19.02
N GLU A 147 -6.86 -8.98 -19.12
CA GLU A 147 -5.83 -9.78 -18.44
C GLU A 147 -4.42 -9.43 -18.93
N GLU A 148 -4.21 -9.32 -20.26
CA GLU A 148 -2.91 -8.91 -20.83
C GLU A 148 -2.49 -7.51 -20.37
N PHE A 149 -3.46 -6.58 -20.25
CA PHE A 149 -3.18 -5.25 -19.72
C PHE A 149 -2.83 -5.27 -18.23
N ILE A 150 -3.59 -6.01 -17.42
CA ILE A 150 -3.32 -6.18 -15.99
C ILE A 150 -1.94 -6.83 -15.78
N ASP A 151 -1.57 -7.83 -16.57
CA ASP A 151 -0.24 -8.45 -16.54
C ASP A 151 0.88 -7.42 -16.72
N ALA A 152 0.73 -6.52 -17.70
CA ALA A 152 1.69 -5.46 -17.96
C ALA A 152 1.78 -4.46 -16.79
N VAL A 153 0.65 -4.07 -16.20
CA VAL A 153 0.63 -3.13 -15.07
C VAL A 153 1.20 -3.79 -13.81
N LEU A 154 0.87 -5.06 -13.52
CA LEU A 154 1.40 -5.81 -12.38
C LEU A 154 2.92 -5.98 -12.46
N ALA A 155 3.51 -6.01 -13.66
CA ALA A 155 4.96 -6.08 -13.83
C ALA A 155 5.68 -4.78 -13.39
N ILE A 156 4.99 -3.62 -13.46
CA ILE A 156 5.55 -2.32 -13.09
C ILE A 156 5.01 -1.77 -11.76
N GLN A 157 4.02 -2.44 -11.14
CA GLN A 157 3.29 -1.94 -9.97
C GLN A 157 4.17 -1.53 -8.77
N GLU A 158 5.36 -2.11 -8.64
CA GLU A 158 6.29 -1.78 -7.53
C GLU A 158 7.03 -0.44 -7.75
N HIS A 159 6.98 0.14 -8.95
CA HIS A 159 7.67 1.39 -9.29
C HIS A 159 6.80 2.61 -9.01
N ILE A 160 6.25 2.67 -7.80
CA ILE A 160 5.45 3.79 -7.30
C ILE A 160 6.29 4.53 -6.26
N ASP A 161 6.16 5.85 -6.21
CA ASP A 161 6.78 6.64 -5.16
C ASP A 161 5.83 6.75 -3.95
N PRO A 162 6.09 6.02 -2.85
CA PRO A 162 5.26 6.07 -1.64
C PRO A 162 5.56 7.31 -0.77
N SER A 163 6.51 8.17 -1.18
CA SER A 163 7.04 9.20 -0.30
C SER A 163 5.93 10.14 0.16
N LEU A 164 5.84 10.30 1.49
CA LEU A 164 4.82 11.11 2.16
C LEU A 164 4.82 12.59 1.72
N PHE A 165 5.90 13.05 1.09
CA PHE A 165 6.22 14.46 0.87
C PHE A 165 5.98 14.95 -0.57
N ASN A 166 5.84 14.06 -1.56
CA ASN A 166 5.84 14.50 -2.97
C ASN A 166 4.46 14.89 -3.54
N ILE A 167 3.36 14.59 -2.85
CA ILE A 167 2.00 14.88 -3.38
C ILE A 167 1.67 16.39 -3.38
N ARG A 168 2.39 17.22 -2.60
CA ARG A 168 2.07 18.66 -2.47
C ARG A 168 3.05 19.62 -3.13
N ASP A 169 4.30 19.22 -3.36
CA ASP A 169 5.31 20.17 -3.84
C ASP A 169 5.38 20.29 -5.38
N ASN A 170 4.92 19.28 -6.14
CA ASN A 170 4.96 19.35 -7.62
C ASN A 170 3.94 20.29 -8.26
N LYS A 171 2.83 20.65 -7.58
CA LYS A 171 1.91 21.69 -8.09
C LYS A 171 2.38 23.12 -7.81
N ASN A 172 3.31 23.30 -6.88
CA ASN A 172 3.84 24.63 -6.52
C ASN A 172 5.20 24.92 -7.15
N SER A 173 5.96 23.90 -7.55
CA SER A 173 7.27 24.06 -8.20
C SER A 173 7.18 24.69 -9.60
N GLU A 174 6.07 24.50 -10.33
CA GLU A 174 5.86 25.18 -11.63
C GLU A 174 5.70 26.71 -11.51
N LYS A 175 5.47 27.24 -10.30
CA LYS A 175 5.35 28.70 -10.06
C LYS A 175 6.61 29.33 -9.46
N SER A 176 7.63 28.57 -9.11
CA SER A 176 8.84 29.11 -8.44
C SER A 176 10.06 29.30 -9.33
N ASP A 177 10.00 28.99 -10.64
CA ASP A 177 11.09 29.26 -11.59
C ASP A 177 11.06 30.67 -12.20
N SER A 178 10.32 31.61 -11.60
CA SER A 178 10.70 33.01 -11.75
C SER A 178 11.92 33.27 -10.88
N ASN A 179 13.10 33.22 -11.50
CA ASN A 179 14.36 33.76 -10.99
C ASN A 179 14.13 35.13 -10.32
N LYS A 180 13.82 35.15 -9.02
CA LYS A 180 14.04 36.34 -8.20
C LYS A 180 15.52 36.32 -7.83
N LYS A 181 16.36 36.66 -8.81
CA LYS A 181 17.69 37.20 -8.50
C LYS A 181 17.42 38.37 -7.56
N ILE A 182 17.85 38.22 -6.31
CA ILE A 182 17.81 39.29 -5.32
C ILE A 182 18.69 40.38 -5.94
N LYS A 183 18.07 41.46 -6.42
CA LYS A 183 18.80 42.60 -6.97
C LYS A 183 19.65 43.18 -5.85
N SER A 184 20.94 42.94 -5.94
CA SER A 184 21.94 43.62 -5.11
C SER A 184 22.21 44.98 -5.75
N ASP A 185 22.49 46.01 -4.95
CA ASP A 185 22.84 47.37 -5.40
C ASP A 185 24.10 47.43 -6.29
N TYR A 186 24.76 46.29 -6.52
CA TYR A 186 25.98 46.13 -7.31
C TYR A 186 25.82 45.21 -8.54
N ASP A 187 24.59 44.77 -8.88
CA ASP A 187 24.34 43.92 -10.05
C ASP A 187 24.76 44.59 -11.38
N ASP A 188 24.81 45.92 -11.39
CA ASP A 188 25.15 46.81 -12.49
C ASP A 188 26.61 46.66 -12.95
N LEU A 189 27.50 46.28 -12.03
CA LEU A 189 28.94 46.17 -12.28
C LEU A 189 29.29 44.98 -13.19
N TRP A 190 28.42 43.98 -13.26
CA TRP A 190 28.62 42.76 -14.05
C TRP A 190 28.03 42.83 -15.47
N ILE A 191 27.30 43.92 -15.79
CA ILE A 191 26.64 44.11 -17.09
C ILE A 191 27.59 44.72 -18.14
N ILE A 192 28.69 45.33 -17.68
CA ILE A 192 29.61 46.11 -18.53
C ILE A 192 30.41 45.23 -19.51
N ASP A 193 30.59 43.94 -19.21
CA ASP A 193 31.32 42.99 -20.07
C ASP A 193 30.44 42.22 -21.08
N GLN A 194 29.13 42.48 -21.14
CA GLN A 194 28.20 41.73 -22.00
C GLN A 194 27.66 42.53 -23.20
N THR A 195 28.46 43.42 -23.79
CA THR A 195 28.09 44.03 -25.08
C THR A 195 28.41 43.09 -26.23
N ASN A 196 27.35 42.61 -26.88
CA ASN A 196 27.30 41.91 -28.19
C ASN A 196 27.42 40.39 -28.19
N GLU A 197 26.54 39.70 -27.46
CA GLU A 197 25.99 38.45 -28.00
C GLU A 197 24.50 38.63 -28.23
N THR A 198 24.11 38.70 -29.50
CA THR A 198 22.72 38.49 -29.92
C THR A 198 22.25 37.17 -29.32
N SER A 199 21.44 37.26 -28.26
CA SER A 199 20.88 36.11 -27.59
C SER A 199 19.95 35.38 -28.56
N ILE A 200 20.51 34.41 -29.28
CA ILE A 200 19.74 33.35 -29.92
C ILE A 200 18.93 32.74 -28.78
N VAL A 201 17.64 33.05 -28.72
CA VAL A 201 16.70 32.40 -27.82
C VAL A 201 16.68 30.94 -28.27
N LYS A 202 17.60 30.14 -27.74
CA LYS A 202 17.50 28.69 -27.79
C LYS A 202 16.12 28.41 -27.20
N LYS A 203 15.19 27.93 -28.02
CA LYS A 203 14.00 27.26 -27.51
C LYS A 203 14.54 26.19 -26.59
N GLU A 204 14.50 26.42 -25.29
CA GLU A 204 14.77 25.38 -24.32
C GLU A 204 13.81 24.25 -24.68
N GLU A 205 14.38 23.12 -25.12
CA GLU A 205 13.59 21.92 -25.33
C GLU A 205 12.87 21.66 -24.02
N LYS A 206 11.53 21.75 -24.05
CA LYS A 206 10.72 21.49 -22.86
C LYS A 206 11.08 20.08 -22.40
N LYS A 207 11.79 19.99 -21.27
CA LYS A 207 12.11 18.70 -20.66
C LYS A 207 10.80 17.97 -20.41
N PHE A 208 10.74 16.73 -20.86
CA PHE A 208 9.59 15.88 -20.70
C PHE A 208 10.02 14.64 -19.91
N PRO A 209 9.44 14.39 -18.72
CA PRO A 209 8.46 15.22 -17.98
C PRO A 209 9.02 16.58 -17.48
N PRO A 210 8.15 17.54 -17.13
CA PRO A 210 8.54 18.85 -16.59
C PRO A 210 9.36 18.76 -15.30
N SER A 211 9.06 17.78 -14.45
CA SER A 211 9.83 17.38 -13.28
C SER A 211 10.18 15.89 -13.36
N PRO A 212 11.34 15.45 -12.83
CA PRO A 212 11.66 14.04 -12.77
C PRO A 212 10.69 13.31 -11.83
N GLU A 213 9.86 12.45 -12.39
CA GLU A 213 8.88 11.65 -11.63
C GLU A 213 9.43 10.25 -11.36
N LYS A 214 9.39 9.82 -10.10
CA LYS A 214 9.82 8.46 -9.71
C LYS A 214 8.70 7.43 -9.85
N ASP A 215 7.46 7.88 -9.75
CA ASP A 215 6.27 7.04 -9.89
C ASP A 215 6.01 6.76 -11.38
N LEU A 216 6.46 5.60 -11.86
CA LEU A 216 6.33 5.21 -13.25
C LEU A 216 4.86 4.95 -13.63
N VAL A 217 4.07 4.46 -12.69
CA VAL A 217 2.65 4.16 -12.92
C VAL A 217 1.89 5.46 -13.13
N LEU A 218 2.08 6.44 -12.24
CA LEU A 218 1.50 7.79 -12.38
C LEU A 218 1.98 8.48 -13.66
N PHE A 219 3.28 8.40 -13.96
CA PHE A 219 3.83 9.02 -15.16
C PHE A 219 3.20 8.46 -16.44
N ILE A 220 3.05 7.14 -16.55
CA ILE A 220 2.42 6.52 -17.71
C ILE A 220 0.93 6.89 -17.76
N GLU A 221 0.24 6.89 -16.61
CA GLU A 221 -1.18 7.26 -16.49
C GLU A 221 -1.44 8.70 -16.94
N GLU A 222 -0.60 9.67 -16.57
CA GLU A 222 -0.78 11.09 -16.91
C GLU A 222 -0.38 11.40 -18.35
N TYR A 223 0.74 10.84 -18.81
CA TYR A 223 1.39 11.30 -20.04
C TYR A 223 1.20 10.38 -21.25
N SER A 224 0.68 9.16 -21.07
CA SER A 224 0.42 8.29 -22.21
C SER A 224 -0.62 8.91 -23.13
N LYS A 225 -0.38 8.85 -24.44
CA LYS A 225 -1.34 9.26 -25.48
C LYS A 225 -2.13 8.10 -26.08
N VAL A 226 -1.75 6.87 -25.70
CA VAL A 226 -2.27 5.64 -26.29
C VAL A 226 -3.30 4.99 -25.37
N LEU A 227 -3.19 5.21 -24.06
CA LEU A 227 -4.09 4.57 -23.10
C LEU A 227 -5.52 5.10 -23.20
N GLU A 228 -6.45 4.15 -23.28
CA GLU A 228 -7.88 4.38 -23.19
C GLU A 228 -8.32 4.65 -21.74
N ASP A 229 -9.50 5.23 -21.56
CA ASP A 229 -10.00 5.63 -20.24
C ASP A 229 -10.09 4.45 -19.25
N TRP A 230 -10.49 3.27 -19.72
CA TRP A 230 -10.58 2.07 -18.87
C TRP A 230 -9.20 1.53 -18.46
N GLN A 231 -8.19 1.69 -19.33
CA GLN A 231 -6.82 1.27 -19.04
C GLN A 231 -6.19 2.19 -17.99
N ARG A 232 -6.40 3.51 -18.12
CA ARG A 232 -5.98 4.48 -17.10
C ARG A 232 -6.61 4.17 -15.76
N ASP A 233 -7.91 3.90 -15.77
CA ASP A 233 -8.63 3.57 -14.55
C ASP A 233 -8.09 2.30 -13.84
N ILE A 234 -7.74 1.26 -14.60
CA ILE A 234 -7.07 0.07 -14.03
C ILE A 234 -5.72 0.45 -13.42
N MET A 235 -4.94 1.31 -14.07
CA MET A 235 -3.68 1.79 -13.51
C MET A 235 -3.88 2.58 -12.23
N THR A 236 -4.87 3.48 -12.18
CA THR A 236 -5.21 4.23 -10.97
C THR A 236 -5.57 3.28 -9.83
N MET A 237 -6.43 2.29 -10.08
CA MET A 237 -6.85 1.31 -9.07
C MET A 237 -5.67 0.48 -8.54
N LEU A 238 -4.82 -0.05 -9.42
CA LEU A 238 -3.65 -0.84 -9.02
C LEU A 238 -2.60 0.01 -8.29
N ARG A 239 -2.47 1.28 -8.67
CA ARG A 239 -1.61 2.24 -7.98
C ARG A 239 -2.09 2.51 -6.56
N GLU A 240 -3.39 2.72 -6.36
CA GLU A 240 -3.99 2.88 -5.03
C GLU A 240 -3.79 1.65 -4.15
N GLU A 241 -3.94 0.44 -4.71
CA GLU A 241 -3.65 -0.81 -3.99
C GLU A 241 -2.18 -0.84 -3.52
N MET A 242 -1.24 -0.52 -4.41
CA MET A 242 0.18 -0.56 -4.07
C MET A 242 0.59 0.52 -3.06
N LEU A 243 0.00 1.72 -3.13
CA LEU A 243 0.22 2.77 -2.11
C LEU A 243 -0.22 2.32 -0.71
N TYR A 244 -1.21 1.44 -0.60
CA TYR A 244 -1.61 0.84 0.67
C TYR A 244 -0.64 -0.26 1.14
N PHE A 245 -0.15 -1.10 0.24
CA PHE A 245 0.79 -2.17 0.59
C PHE A 245 2.21 -1.67 0.87
N TRP A 246 2.62 -0.56 0.27
CA TRP A 246 4.00 -0.09 0.36
C TRP A 246 4.47 0.18 1.80
N PRO A 247 3.71 0.92 2.65
CA PRO A 247 4.08 1.09 4.05
C PRO A 247 4.25 -0.23 4.79
N GLN A 248 3.45 -1.24 4.48
CA GLN A 248 3.54 -2.58 5.10
C GLN A 248 4.82 -3.30 4.70
N ILE A 249 5.22 -3.19 3.42
CA ILE A 249 6.47 -3.78 2.91
C ILE A 249 7.68 -3.08 3.54
N GLU A 250 7.70 -1.74 3.51
CA GLU A 250 8.82 -0.93 3.99
C GLU A 250 9.04 -1.08 5.51
N THR A 251 7.95 -1.08 6.28
CA THR A 251 8.02 -1.09 7.75
C THR A 251 7.89 -2.47 8.37
N LYS A 252 7.91 -3.55 7.57
CA LYS A 252 7.67 -4.91 8.05
C LYS A 252 8.52 -5.29 9.27
N ILE A 253 9.82 -5.06 9.23
CA ILE A 253 10.74 -5.39 10.33
C ILE A 253 10.40 -4.59 11.60
N MET A 254 10.09 -3.29 11.44
CA MET A 254 9.69 -2.44 12.57
C MET A 254 8.36 -2.89 13.16
N ASN A 255 7.41 -3.29 12.32
CA ASN A 255 6.10 -3.78 12.73
C ASN A 255 6.21 -5.06 13.55
N GLU A 256 6.97 -6.06 13.08
CA GLU A 256 7.21 -7.30 13.83
C GLU A 256 7.99 -7.05 15.13
N GLY A 257 8.98 -6.15 15.10
CA GLY A 257 9.73 -5.74 16.28
C GLY A 257 8.86 -5.03 17.32
N TRP A 258 7.96 -4.15 16.89
CA TRP A 258 6.99 -3.49 17.78
C TRP A 258 6.04 -4.49 18.43
N ALA A 259 5.62 -5.51 17.68
CA ALA A 259 4.73 -6.54 18.18
C ALA A 259 5.41 -7.56 19.11
N SER A 260 6.72 -7.77 18.94
CA SER A 260 7.49 -8.79 19.68
C SER A 260 8.28 -8.26 20.88
N GLU A 261 8.89 -7.07 20.76
CA GLU A 261 9.98 -6.64 21.64
C GLU A 261 9.73 -5.32 22.37
N ARG A 262 8.52 -4.75 22.32
CA ARG A 262 8.23 -3.53 23.09
C ARG A 262 8.40 -3.83 24.59
N ARG A 263 9.59 -3.51 25.13
CA ARG A 263 9.87 -3.49 26.56
C ARG A 263 8.93 -2.48 27.18
N PHE A 264 7.95 -2.98 27.92
CA PHE A 264 7.13 -2.23 28.86
C PHE A 264 7.96 -1.87 30.09
#